data_AF-A0A8H6IJG0-F1
#
_entry.id   AF-A0A8H6IJG0-F1
#
_cell.length_a   1.000
_cell.length_b   1.000
_cell.length_c   1.000
_cell.angle_alpha   90.00
_cell.angle_beta   90.00
_cell.angle_gamma   90.00
#
_symmetry.space_group_name_H-M   'P 1'
#
loop_
_entity.id
_entity.type
_entity.pdbx_description
1 polymer ?
#
loop_
_entity_poly.entity_id
_entity_poly.type
_entity_poly.pdbx_seq_one_letter_code
_entity_poly.pdbx_strand_id
1 'polypeptide(L)'
;MKFSLAAVAVFALAQIAGTIATPTTTQSCKKDEFWYGAKSCCAPSKPPVKPTPPPTGVGCPKNWSYNEPKKCCLPHNPTPPAPQCPSGYTWWEILHKCLPTPQPPTPHPPQPSKGPNNPHGPYHKRVESRISLCPAGLRACPLPGLLAGDYECLDVATELTSCGGCASEGKGQDCTAIQGAWNVACERSACVVHSCSGGYELSADKKSCVPL
;
A
#
# COMPACT_ATOMS: atom_id res chain seq x y z
N MET A 1 76.97 3.78 42.54
CA MET A 1 77.68 3.96 41.26
C MET A 1 76.71 3.67 40.12
N LYS A 2 76.84 4.44 39.03
CA LYS A 2 76.12 4.38 37.74
C LYS A 2 74.82 5.19 37.63
N PHE A 3 75.03 6.42 37.16
CA PHE A 3 74.07 7.27 36.46
C PHE A 3 73.60 6.60 35.16
N SER A 4 72.35 6.81 34.77
CA SER A 4 71.98 6.92 33.36
C SER A 4 70.81 7.87 33.20
N LEU A 5 71.09 9.01 32.56
CA LEU A 5 70.13 9.97 32.04
C LEU A 5 69.44 9.38 30.81
N ALA A 6 68.12 9.52 30.71
CA ALA A 6 67.42 9.36 29.44
C ALA A 6 66.27 10.37 29.33
N ALA A 7 66.60 11.45 28.60
CA ALA A 7 65.79 12.30 27.74
C ALA A 7 64.30 12.54 28.08
N VAL A 8 64.03 13.79 28.46
CA VAL A 8 62.73 14.46 28.38
C VAL A 8 62.30 14.58 26.91
N ALA A 9 61.16 14.00 26.56
CA ALA A 9 60.44 14.31 25.33
C ALA A 9 59.16 15.09 25.69
N VAL A 10 59.24 16.42 25.65
CA VAL A 10 58.06 17.30 25.72
C VAL A 10 57.33 17.20 24.38
N PHE A 11 56.27 16.42 24.31
CA PHE A 11 55.36 16.47 23.17
C PHE A 11 54.55 17.77 23.26
N ALA A 12 54.92 18.75 22.44
CA ALA A 12 54.11 19.93 22.21
C ALA A 12 52.80 19.52 21.52
N LEU A 13 51.70 19.47 22.29
CA LEU A 13 50.34 19.35 21.75
C LEU A 13 49.99 20.65 21.03
N ALA A 14 50.27 20.69 19.72
CA ALA A 14 49.71 21.70 18.85
C ALA A 14 48.18 21.58 18.88
N GLN A 15 47.53 22.61 19.43
CA GLN A 15 46.09 22.77 19.40
C GLN A 15 45.69 22.93 17.93
N ILE A 16 45.15 21.86 17.33
CA ILE A 16 44.49 21.97 16.04
C ILE A 16 43.19 22.72 16.32
N ALA A 17 43.17 24.02 16.07
CA ALA A 17 41.95 24.79 15.93
C ALA A 17 41.24 24.27 14.67
N GLY A 18 40.60 23.10 14.81
CA GLY A 18 39.65 22.61 13.84
C GLY A 18 38.48 23.57 13.87
N THR A 19 38.45 24.48 12.91
CA THR A 19 37.18 25.07 12.49
C THR A 19 36.34 23.90 12.01
N ILE A 20 35.53 23.33 12.90
CA ILE A 20 34.38 22.55 12.49
C ILE A 20 33.52 23.57 11.77
N ALA A 21 33.70 23.68 10.46
CA ALA A 21 32.70 24.24 9.59
C ALA A 21 31.48 23.33 9.78
N THR A 22 30.62 23.68 10.71
CA THR A 22 29.25 23.19 10.73
C THR A 22 28.73 23.44 9.32
N PRO A 23 28.32 22.42 8.55
CA PRO A 23 27.54 22.69 7.36
C PRO A 23 26.21 23.27 7.85
N THR A 24 26.18 24.58 8.04
CA THR A 24 24.94 25.34 8.23
C THR A 24 24.27 25.44 6.88
N THR A 25 23.91 24.29 6.31
CA THR A 25 22.89 24.25 5.27
C THR A 25 21.57 24.16 6.01
N THR A 26 21.19 25.24 6.71
CA THR A 26 19.78 25.61 6.74
C THR A 26 19.40 25.67 5.27
N GLN A 27 18.66 24.65 4.82
CA GLN A 27 18.25 24.50 3.43
C GLN A 27 17.16 25.55 3.14
N SER A 28 17.54 26.81 3.24
CA SER A 28 16.68 27.95 2.98
C SER A 28 16.37 27.94 1.49
N CYS A 29 15.08 27.91 1.17
CA CYS A 29 14.64 27.98 -0.21
C CYS A 29 15.08 29.29 -0.86
N LYS A 30 15.25 29.27 -2.18
CA LYS A 30 15.65 30.47 -2.93
C LYS A 30 14.58 31.56 -2.79
N LYS A 31 14.93 32.81 -3.15
CA LYS A 31 14.06 34.00 -3.01
C LYS A 31 12.64 33.85 -3.61
N ASP A 32 12.46 32.96 -4.59
CA ASP A 32 11.17 32.69 -5.27
C ASP A 32 10.60 31.30 -4.97
N GLU A 33 11.07 30.67 -3.89
CA GLU A 33 10.66 29.34 -3.45
C GLU A 33 10.28 29.37 -1.97
N PHE A 34 9.44 28.43 -1.56
CA PHE A 34 9.07 28.20 -0.17
C PHE A 34 9.27 26.73 0.18
N TRP A 35 9.44 26.46 1.48
CA TRP A 35 9.56 25.09 1.96
C TRP A 35 8.20 24.39 1.92
N TYR A 36 8.10 23.31 1.15
CA TYR A 36 6.93 22.44 1.10
C TYR A 36 7.17 21.18 1.92
N GLY A 37 6.65 21.19 3.15
CA GLY A 37 6.92 20.16 4.16
C GLY A 37 6.53 18.75 3.72
N ALA A 38 5.40 18.57 3.03
CA ALA A 38 4.92 17.23 2.66
C ALA A 38 5.86 16.48 1.69
N LYS A 39 6.66 17.19 0.90
CA LYS A 39 7.72 16.59 0.05
C LYS A 39 9.12 16.85 0.56
N SER A 40 9.28 17.51 1.70
CA SER A 40 10.56 17.95 2.25
C SER A 40 11.45 18.63 1.19
N CYS A 41 10.89 19.60 0.46
CA CYS A 41 11.62 20.26 -0.62
C CYS A 41 11.13 21.69 -0.87
N CYS A 42 11.95 22.49 -1.55
CA CYS A 42 11.55 23.81 -2.01
C CYS A 42 10.59 23.73 -3.21
N ALA A 43 9.46 24.41 -3.09
CA ALA A 43 8.45 24.55 -4.15
C ALA A 43 8.46 26.01 -4.66
N PRO A 44 8.24 26.23 -5.96
CA PRO A 44 8.23 27.58 -6.51
C PRO A 44 6.99 28.34 -6.03
N SER A 45 7.15 29.61 -5.67
CA SER A 45 6.05 30.49 -5.26
C SER A 45 5.16 30.94 -6.43
N LYS A 46 5.54 30.60 -7.66
CA LYS A 46 4.83 30.98 -8.88
C LYS A 46 4.78 29.81 -9.85
N PRO A 47 3.68 29.69 -10.62
CA PRO A 47 3.62 28.74 -11.72
C PRO A 47 4.81 28.91 -12.68
N PRO A 48 5.39 27.81 -13.17
CA PRO A 48 6.41 27.89 -14.22
C PRO A 48 5.81 28.55 -15.47
N VAL A 49 6.55 29.49 -16.06
CA VAL A 49 6.13 30.23 -17.27
C VAL A 49 5.79 29.28 -18.43
N LYS A 50 6.49 28.14 -18.50
CA LYS A 50 6.20 27.05 -19.42
C LYS A 50 6.12 25.74 -18.62
N PRO A 51 4.93 25.34 -18.15
CA PRO A 51 4.77 24.10 -17.39
C PRO A 51 5.16 22.90 -18.26
N THR A 52 6.03 22.04 -17.74
CA THR A 52 6.23 20.73 -18.36
C THR A 52 4.93 19.93 -18.21
N PRO A 53 4.34 19.41 -19.30
CA PRO A 53 3.14 18.60 -19.19
C PRO A 53 3.46 17.34 -18.36
N PRO A 54 2.54 16.90 -17.46
CA PRO A 54 2.69 15.63 -16.79
C PRO A 54 2.70 14.46 -17.80
N PRO A 55 3.26 13.29 -17.42
CA PRO A 55 3.08 12.06 -18.18
C PRO A 55 1.61 11.69 -18.36
N THR A 56 1.31 10.86 -19.36
CA THR A 56 -0.03 10.31 -19.59
C THR A 56 -0.58 9.65 -18.32
N GLY A 57 -1.83 9.98 -17.96
CA GLY A 57 -2.47 9.46 -16.75
C GLY A 57 -2.03 10.13 -15.45
N VAL A 58 -1.27 11.24 -15.52
CA VAL A 58 -0.93 12.05 -14.34
C VAL A 58 -1.59 13.42 -14.46
N GLY A 59 -2.31 13.82 -13.42
CA GLY A 59 -2.83 15.18 -13.25
C GLY A 59 -2.20 15.86 -12.03
N CYS A 60 -2.33 17.18 -11.96
CA CYS A 60 -2.02 17.94 -10.75
C CYS A 60 -3.25 18.68 -10.24
N PRO A 61 -3.31 18.97 -8.93
CA PRO A 61 -4.38 19.77 -8.38
C PRO A 61 -4.47 21.17 -9.01
N LYS A 62 -5.63 21.81 -8.88
CA LYS A 62 -5.81 23.20 -9.33
C LYS A 62 -4.77 24.11 -8.68
N ASN A 63 -4.08 24.93 -9.48
CA ASN A 63 -2.98 25.82 -9.07
C ASN A 63 -1.69 25.11 -8.58
N TRP A 64 -1.46 23.88 -9.03
CA TRP A 64 -0.22 23.13 -8.82
C TRP A 64 0.44 22.86 -10.17
N SER A 65 1.74 22.53 -10.17
CA SER A 65 2.43 22.13 -11.41
C SER A 65 3.26 20.88 -11.21
N TYR A 66 3.37 20.10 -12.28
CA TYR A 66 4.21 18.92 -12.29
C TYR A 66 5.67 19.33 -12.32
N ASN A 67 6.43 18.82 -11.34
CA ASN A 67 7.86 18.94 -11.29
C ASN A 67 8.48 17.65 -11.85
N GLU A 68 9.13 17.76 -13.01
CA GLU A 68 9.75 16.61 -13.66
C GLU A 68 10.86 15.98 -12.79
N PRO A 69 11.85 16.74 -12.28
CA PRO A 69 12.95 16.15 -11.51
C PRO A 69 12.49 15.38 -10.25
N LYS A 70 11.46 15.89 -9.57
CA LYS A 70 10.88 15.27 -8.37
C LYS A 70 9.73 14.32 -8.69
N LYS A 71 9.35 14.21 -9.96
CA LYS A 71 8.24 13.40 -10.48
C LYS A 71 6.97 13.54 -9.65
N CYS A 72 6.59 14.74 -9.24
CA CYS A 72 5.40 14.97 -8.40
C CYS A 72 4.79 16.35 -8.66
N CYS A 73 3.56 16.57 -8.19
CA CYS A 73 2.92 17.88 -8.23
C CYS A 73 3.38 18.73 -7.04
N LEU A 74 3.71 19.99 -7.31
CA LEU A 74 4.08 20.98 -6.29
C LEU A 74 3.09 22.16 -6.30
N PRO A 75 2.72 22.68 -5.11
CA PRO A 75 1.89 23.88 -5.01
C PRO A 75 2.69 25.14 -5.32
N HIS A 76 1.97 26.21 -5.69
CA HIS A 76 2.54 27.56 -5.86
C HIS A 76 2.22 28.50 -4.70
N ASN A 77 1.66 27.97 -3.62
CA ASN A 77 1.25 28.72 -2.44
C ASN A 77 1.86 28.05 -1.19
N PRO A 78 2.51 28.79 -0.27
CA PRO A 78 3.06 28.25 0.98
C PRO A 78 2.04 27.55 1.87
N THR A 79 0.78 27.97 1.81
CA THR A 79 -0.34 27.34 2.51
C THR A 79 -1.36 26.87 1.46
N PRO A 80 -1.08 25.77 0.74
CA PRO A 80 -1.98 25.31 -0.30
C PRO A 80 -3.29 24.80 0.32
N PRO A 81 -4.44 25.03 -0.33
CA PRO A 81 -5.67 24.36 0.05
C PRO A 81 -5.53 22.84 -0.16
N ALA A 82 -6.46 22.08 0.42
CA ALA A 82 -6.54 20.64 0.17
C ALA A 82 -6.51 20.34 -1.35
N PRO A 83 -5.74 19.32 -1.78
CA PRO A 83 -5.51 19.04 -3.19
C PRO A 83 -6.81 18.65 -3.90
N GLN A 84 -7.23 19.48 -4.86
CA GLN A 84 -8.41 19.25 -5.69
C GLN A 84 -8.00 18.77 -7.08
N CYS A 85 -8.23 17.49 -7.36
CA CYS A 85 -7.90 16.87 -8.63
C CYS A 85 -8.91 17.19 -9.75
N PRO A 86 -8.50 17.08 -11.03
CA PRO A 86 -9.41 17.13 -12.17
C PRO A 86 -10.52 16.06 -12.06
N SER A 87 -11.63 16.27 -12.78
CA SER A 87 -12.73 15.30 -12.83
C SER A 87 -12.22 13.92 -13.29
N GLY A 88 -12.63 12.87 -12.59
CA GLY A 88 -12.20 11.49 -12.86
C GLY A 88 -10.81 11.15 -12.33
N TYR A 89 -10.19 12.01 -11.52
CA TYR A 89 -8.91 11.75 -10.85
C TYR A 89 -9.05 11.84 -9.33
N THR A 90 -8.30 11.00 -8.62
CA THR A 90 -8.17 10.99 -7.16
C THR A 90 -6.77 11.43 -6.77
N TRP A 91 -6.65 12.14 -5.64
CA TRP A 91 -5.37 12.54 -5.09
C TRP A 91 -4.71 11.36 -4.38
N TRP A 92 -3.47 11.06 -4.77
CA TRP A 92 -2.65 10.02 -4.14
C TRP A 92 -1.57 10.69 -3.28
N GLU A 93 -1.83 10.81 -1.98
CA GLU A 93 -0.95 11.48 -1.00
C GLU A 93 0.51 11.01 -1.11
N ILE A 94 0.75 9.70 -1.17
CA ILE A 94 2.10 9.12 -1.23
C ILE A 94 2.86 9.55 -2.50
N LEU A 95 2.15 9.63 -3.62
CA LEU A 95 2.74 9.97 -4.91
C LEU A 95 2.77 11.48 -5.17
N HIS A 96 2.00 12.25 -4.39
CA HIS A 96 1.70 13.65 -4.63
C HIS A 96 1.28 13.93 -6.08
N LYS A 97 0.32 13.14 -6.57
CA LYS A 97 -0.22 13.21 -7.93
C LYS A 97 -1.72 12.99 -7.90
N CYS A 98 -2.40 13.55 -8.90
CA CYS A 98 -3.72 13.08 -9.27
C CYS A 98 -3.53 11.92 -10.26
N LEU A 99 -4.15 10.77 -9.99
CA LEU A 99 -4.22 9.64 -10.92
C LEU A 99 -5.68 9.33 -11.21
N PRO A 100 -6.01 8.64 -12.33
CA PRO A 100 -7.37 8.24 -12.63
C PRO A 100 -8.00 7.58 -11.40
N THR A 101 -9.19 8.03 -11.05
CA THR A 101 -9.97 7.41 -9.98
C THR A 101 -10.10 5.94 -10.31
N PRO A 102 -9.68 5.02 -9.43
CA PRO A 102 -9.89 3.61 -9.63
C PRO A 102 -11.37 3.40 -9.88
N GLN A 103 -11.73 2.94 -11.08
CA GLN A 103 -13.06 2.40 -11.26
C GLN A 103 -13.12 1.17 -10.35
N PRO A 104 -14.20 0.99 -9.58
CA PRO A 104 -14.51 -0.33 -9.04
C PRO A 104 -14.36 -1.32 -10.20
N PRO A 105 -13.82 -2.54 -9.98
CA PRO A 105 -13.91 -3.57 -11.00
C PRO A 105 -15.36 -3.56 -11.46
N THR A 106 -15.58 -3.31 -12.76
CA THR A 106 -16.92 -3.39 -13.32
C THR A 106 -17.46 -4.73 -12.85
N PRO A 107 -18.64 -4.78 -12.19
CA PRO A 107 -19.24 -6.06 -11.88
C PRO A 107 -19.21 -6.82 -13.19
N HIS A 108 -18.49 -7.94 -13.23
CA HIS A 108 -18.64 -8.84 -14.35
C HIS A 108 -20.14 -9.05 -14.47
N PRO A 109 -20.76 -8.80 -15.64
CA PRO A 109 -22.15 -9.15 -15.83
C PRO A 109 -22.28 -10.57 -15.30
N PRO A 110 -23.22 -10.89 -14.39
CA PRO A 110 -23.35 -12.24 -13.88
C PRO A 110 -23.42 -13.13 -15.09
N GLN A 111 -22.35 -13.87 -15.33
CA GLN A 111 -22.27 -14.74 -16.49
C GLN A 111 -23.35 -15.76 -16.22
N PRO A 112 -24.44 -15.81 -17.00
CA PRO A 112 -25.44 -16.84 -16.79
C PRO A 112 -24.68 -18.14 -16.96
N SER A 113 -24.67 -18.98 -15.92
CA SER A 113 -24.21 -20.36 -16.11
C SER A 113 -25.00 -20.88 -17.30
N LYS A 114 -24.31 -21.34 -18.36
CA LYS A 114 -24.94 -22.06 -19.45
C LYS A 114 -25.78 -23.15 -18.80
N GLY A 115 -27.09 -22.96 -18.79
CA GLY A 115 -28.01 -23.91 -18.18
C GLY A 115 -27.81 -25.25 -18.86
N PRO A 116 -27.87 -26.38 -18.13
CA PRO A 116 -27.99 -27.66 -18.78
C PRO A 116 -29.30 -27.65 -19.56
N ASN A 117 -29.21 -27.75 -20.88
CA ASN A 117 -30.35 -28.13 -21.70
C ASN A 117 -30.86 -29.47 -21.16
N ASN A 118 -32.09 -29.53 -20.66
CA ASN A 118 -32.76 -30.82 -20.55
C ASN A 118 -34.26 -30.70 -20.85
N PRO A 119 -34.81 -31.61 -21.68
CA PRO A 119 -36.19 -31.59 -22.09
C PRO A 119 -37.08 -32.28 -21.04
N HIS A 120 -38.26 -31.70 -20.83
CA HIS A 120 -39.50 -32.30 -20.33
C HIS A 120 -39.42 -33.57 -19.45
N GLY A 121 -39.59 -33.41 -18.14
CA GLY A 121 -39.89 -34.50 -17.19
C GLY A 121 -40.81 -34.00 -16.07
N PRO A 122 -41.75 -34.83 -15.54
CA PRO A 122 -42.92 -34.35 -14.82
C PRO A 122 -42.63 -33.96 -13.36
N TYR A 123 -43.43 -33.00 -12.92
CA TYR A 123 -43.39 -32.31 -11.64
C TYR A 123 -43.71 -33.28 -10.47
N HIS A 124 -42.69 -33.67 -9.69
CA HIS A 124 -42.87 -34.23 -8.35
C HIS A 124 -42.27 -33.29 -7.30
N LYS A 125 -43.14 -32.75 -6.43
CA LYS A 125 -42.75 -31.99 -5.25
C LYS A 125 -41.88 -32.84 -4.33
N ARG A 126 -40.61 -32.45 -4.18
CA ARG A 126 -39.80 -32.77 -3.00
C ARG A 126 -39.23 -31.46 -2.47
N VAL A 127 -39.81 -31.00 -1.37
CA VAL A 127 -39.33 -29.89 -0.56
C VAL A 127 -38.00 -30.32 0.08
N GLU A 128 -37.09 -29.36 0.26
CA GLU A 128 -35.92 -29.43 1.14
C GLU A 128 -34.68 -30.16 0.64
N SER A 129 -33.88 -29.46 -0.17
CA SER A 129 -32.44 -29.27 0.03
C SER A 129 -31.83 -28.66 -1.23
N ARG A 130 -31.01 -27.61 -1.06
CA ARG A 130 -30.13 -26.99 -2.09
C ARG A 130 -30.74 -25.88 -2.95
N ILE A 131 -31.48 -24.94 -2.35
CA ILE A 131 -31.29 -23.54 -2.80
C ILE A 131 -29.88 -23.19 -2.29
N SER A 132 -28.90 -23.01 -3.19
CA SER A 132 -27.62 -22.48 -2.73
C SER A 132 -27.88 -21.08 -2.20
N LEU A 133 -27.59 -20.85 -0.92
CA LEU A 133 -27.81 -19.58 -0.23
C LEU A 133 -27.07 -18.42 -0.90
N CYS A 134 -25.99 -18.75 -1.63
CA CYS A 134 -25.19 -17.82 -2.41
C CYS A 134 -25.16 -18.21 -3.91
N PRO A 135 -24.85 -17.25 -4.79
CA PRO A 135 -24.52 -17.51 -6.19
C PRO A 135 -23.42 -18.57 -6.35
N ALA A 136 -23.35 -19.17 -7.54
CA ALA A 136 -22.32 -20.17 -7.86
C ALA A 136 -20.91 -19.60 -7.63
N GLY A 137 -20.04 -20.40 -7.00
CA GLY A 137 -18.67 -20.00 -6.67
C GLY A 137 -18.51 -19.28 -5.33
N LEU A 138 -19.61 -18.89 -4.67
CA LEU A 138 -19.58 -18.25 -3.35
C LEU A 138 -20.08 -19.21 -2.27
N ARG A 139 -19.55 -19.04 -1.06
CA ARG A 139 -19.97 -19.77 0.14
C ARG A 139 -20.74 -18.83 1.07
N ALA A 140 -21.86 -19.31 1.60
CA ALA A 140 -22.59 -18.64 2.67
C ALA A 140 -21.85 -18.84 3.99
N CYS A 141 -21.24 -17.77 4.49
CA CYS A 141 -20.55 -17.73 5.78
C CYS A 141 -21.46 -17.10 6.83
N PRO A 142 -21.77 -17.81 7.93
CA PRO A 142 -22.62 -17.27 8.99
C PRO A 142 -22.00 -16.03 9.62
N LEU A 143 -22.82 -15.03 9.93
CA LEU A 143 -22.38 -13.83 10.64
C LEU A 143 -22.56 -14.02 12.16
N PRO A 144 -21.48 -14.10 12.95
CA PRO A 144 -21.59 -14.26 14.40
C PRO A 144 -22.17 -12.99 15.02
N GLY A 145 -23.09 -13.16 15.98
CA GLY A 145 -23.68 -12.04 16.73
C GLY A 145 -24.90 -11.38 16.08
N LEU A 146 -25.39 -11.90 14.94
CA LEU A 146 -26.66 -11.52 14.32
C LEU A 146 -27.73 -12.60 14.55
N LEU A 147 -28.91 -12.40 13.97
CA LEU A 147 -30.02 -13.36 14.07
C LEU A 147 -29.61 -14.71 13.49
N ALA A 148 -30.14 -15.79 14.05
CA ALA A 148 -29.87 -17.15 13.57
C ALA A 148 -30.32 -17.27 12.10
N GLY A 149 -29.36 -17.44 11.19
CA GLY A 149 -29.61 -17.59 9.76
C GLY A 149 -29.03 -16.48 8.88
N ASP A 150 -28.48 -15.40 9.46
CA ASP A 150 -27.79 -14.37 8.69
C ASP A 150 -26.43 -14.88 8.17
N TYR A 151 -26.17 -14.64 6.89
CA TYR A 151 -24.94 -15.06 6.21
C TYR A 151 -24.45 -13.99 5.24
N GLU A 152 -23.14 -13.99 5.01
CA GLU A 152 -22.50 -13.27 3.92
C GLU A 152 -22.00 -14.25 2.85
N CYS A 153 -21.98 -13.82 1.59
CA CYS A 153 -21.50 -14.65 0.48
C CYS A 153 -20.05 -14.28 0.17
N LEU A 154 -19.12 -15.18 0.51
CA LEU A 154 -17.68 -14.97 0.31
C LEU A 154 -17.10 -15.92 -0.75
N ASP A 155 -16.17 -15.43 -1.55
CA ASP A 155 -15.28 -16.28 -2.34
C ASP A 155 -14.11 -16.74 -1.48
N VAL A 156 -14.31 -17.84 -0.75
CA VAL A 156 -13.29 -18.41 0.14
C VAL A 156 -12.04 -18.91 -0.60
N ALA A 157 -12.03 -18.94 -1.94
CA ALA A 157 -10.84 -19.30 -2.69
C ALA A 157 -9.84 -18.13 -2.85
N THR A 158 -10.30 -16.89 -2.63
CA THR A 158 -9.53 -15.67 -2.83
C THR A 158 -9.62 -14.67 -1.67
N GLU A 159 -10.57 -14.86 -0.75
CA GLU A 159 -10.76 -14.01 0.42
C GLU A 159 -9.63 -14.19 1.46
N LEU A 160 -9.04 -13.09 1.90
CA LEU A 160 -7.82 -13.09 2.73
C LEU A 160 -8.07 -13.55 4.17
N THR A 161 -9.19 -13.14 4.74
CA THR A 161 -9.53 -13.39 6.15
C THR A 161 -10.37 -14.65 6.36
N SER A 162 -10.90 -15.21 5.27
CA SER A 162 -11.71 -16.43 5.21
C SER A 162 -11.16 -17.39 4.14
N CYS A 163 -9.84 -17.52 4.10
CA CYS A 163 -9.19 -18.33 3.08
C CYS A 163 -9.44 -19.82 3.31
N GLY A 164 -9.98 -20.51 2.31
CA GLY A 164 -10.33 -21.93 2.35
C GLY A 164 -11.62 -22.28 3.10
N GLY A 165 -12.25 -21.33 3.77
CA GLY A 165 -13.52 -21.55 4.45
C GLY A 165 -14.01 -20.34 5.24
N CYS A 166 -15.16 -20.47 5.88
CA CYS A 166 -15.70 -19.39 6.68
C CYS A 166 -14.90 -19.24 7.98
N ALA A 167 -14.32 -18.06 8.21
CA ALA A 167 -13.63 -17.75 9.46
C ALA A 167 -14.55 -17.86 10.68
N SER A 168 -15.82 -17.46 10.52
CA SER A 168 -16.85 -17.57 11.56
C SER A 168 -17.15 -18.99 12.00
N GLU A 169 -16.86 -19.98 11.16
CA GLU A 169 -16.98 -21.41 11.50
C GLU A 169 -15.63 -22.03 11.92
N GLY A 170 -14.55 -21.25 11.96
CA GLY A 170 -13.19 -21.77 12.19
C GLY A 170 -12.65 -22.63 11.03
N LYS A 171 -13.29 -22.59 9.86
CA LYS A 171 -12.86 -23.34 8.66
C LYS A 171 -11.98 -22.49 7.73
N GLY A 172 -12.02 -21.17 7.90
CA GLY A 172 -11.20 -20.20 7.17
C GLY A 172 -9.95 -19.84 7.92
N GLN A 173 -8.85 -19.66 7.20
CA GLN A 173 -7.61 -19.08 7.71
C GLN A 173 -7.55 -17.59 7.38
N ASP A 174 -7.15 -16.79 8.35
CA ASP A 174 -6.74 -15.40 8.10
C ASP A 174 -5.28 -15.39 7.66
N CYS A 175 -5.03 -15.13 6.38
CA CYS A 175 -3.67 -15.07 5.83
C CYS A 175 -2.91 -13.82 6.32
N THR A 176 -3.61 -12.76 6.74
CA THR A 176 -2.98 -11.53 7.24
C THR A 176 -2.39 -11.68 8.64
N ALA A 177 -2.81 -12.72 9.36
CA ALA A 177 -2.30 -13.07 10.69
C ALA A 177 -0.99 -13.88 10.66
N ILE A 178 -0.43 -14.20 9.47
CA ILE A 178 0.83 -14.95 9.36
C ILE A 178 1.98 -14.09 9.90
N GLN A 179 2.61 -14.58 10.98
CA GLN A 179 3.69 -13.87 11.66
C GLN A 179 4.86 -13.60 10.71
N GLY A 180 5.36 -12.37 10.73
CA GLY A 180 6.50 -11.94 9.93
C GLY A 180 6.18 -11.76 8.45
N ALA A 181 4.98 -12.10 7.97
CA ALA A 181 4.60 -11.86 6.59
C ALA A 181 4.37 -10.37 6.33
N TRP A 182 4.79 -9.91 5.15
CA TRP A 182 4.59 -8.55 4.68
C TRP A 182 3.57 -8.49 3.53
N ASN A 183 3.66 -9.42 2.58
CA ASN A 183 2.67 -9.59 1.51
C ASN A 183 2.15 -11.02 1.52
N VAL A 184 0.83 -11.16 1.57
CA VAL A 184 0.11 -12.43 1.58
C VAL A 184 -1.02 -12.41 0.57
N ALA A 185 -1.43 -13.59 0.12
CA ALA A 185 -2.58 -13.80 -0.74
C ALA A 185 -3.33 -15.07 -0.32
N CYS A 186 -4.63 -15.13 -0.59
CA CYS A 186 -5.36 -16.38 -0.64
C CYS A 186 -5.42 -16.84 -2.10
N GLU A 187 -4.74 -17.94 -2.41
CA GLU A 187 -4.68 -18.49 -3.77
C GLU A 187 -5.19 -19.92 -3.74
N ARG A 188 -6.27 -20.18 -4.48
CA ARG A 188 -6.86 -21.53 -4.58
C ARG A 188 -7.17 -22.11 -3.20
N SER A 189 -7.80 -21.31 -2.34
CA SER A 189 -8.18 -21.72 -0.97
C SER A 189 -7.00 -21.98 -0.02
N ALA A 190 -5.79 -21.47 -0.33
CA ALA A 190 -4.62 -21.61 0.53
C ALA A 190 -3.90 -20.26 0.70
N CYS A 191 -3.41 -19.99 1.90
CA CYS A 191 -2.57 -18.83 2.14
C CYS A 191 -1.21 -19.01 1.48
N VAL A 192 -0.78 -18.00 0.73
CA VAL A 192 0.53 -17.88 0.10
C VAL A 192 1.19 -16.60 0.58
N VAL A 193 2.42 -16.72 1.07
CA VAL A 193 3.27 -15.61 1.46
C VAL A 193 4.18 -15.25 0.29
N HIS A 194 4.11 -13.99 -0.15
CA HIS A 194 4.91 -13.47 -1.26
C HIS A 194 6.19 -12.78 -0.77
N SER A 195 6.16 -12.18 0.42
CA SER A 195 7.34 -11.57 1.04
C SER A 195 7.22 -11.45 2.55
N CYS A 196 8.35 -11.45 3.24
CA CYS A 196 8.47 -11.30 4.69
C CYS A 196 8.96 -9.90 5.09
N SER A 197 8.61 -9.52 6.31
CA SER A 197 9.12 -8.33 6.99
C SER A 197 10.60 -8.49 7.35
N GLY A 198 11.31 -7.38 7.62
CA GLY A 198 12.72 -7.44 8.02
C GLY A 198 12.95 -8.30 9.26
N GLY A 199 14.01 -9.11 9.26
CA GLY A 199 14.30 -10.08 10.31
C GLY A 199 13.65 -11.46 10.12
N TYR A 200 12.99 -11.68 8.97
CA TYR A 200 12.39 -12.96 8.60
C TYR A 200 12.77 -13.36 7.17
N GLU A 201 12.85 -14.66 6.91
CA GLU A 201 13.06 -15.27 5.61
C GLU A 201 11.82 -16.06 5.17
N LEU A 202 11.53 -16.06 3.86
CA LEU A 202 10.39 -16.79 3.30
C LEU A 202 10.64 -18.30 3.32
N SER A 203 9.69 -19.06 3.87
CA SER A 203 9.80 -20.52 3.86
C SER A 203 9.73 -21.10 2.44
N ALA A 204 10.38 -22.24 2.22
CA ALA A 204 10.44 -22.89 0.90
C ALA A 204 9.04 -23.24 0.33
N ASP A 205 8.08 -23.54 1.20
CA ASP A 205 6.69 -23.84 0.83
C ASP A 205 5.81 -22.60 0.65
N LYS A 206 6.37 -21.40 0.88
CA LYS A 206 5.69 -20.10 0.82
C LYS A 206 4.49 -19.97 1.75
N LYS A 207 4.44 -20.73 2.85
CA LYS A 207 3.33 -20.66 3.81
C LYS A 207 3.63 -19.82 5.04
N SER A 208 4.90 -19.47 5.26
CA SER A 208 5.33 -18.82 6.49
C SER A 208 6.58 -17.95 6.28
N CYS A 209 6.84 -17.13 7.27
CA CYS A 209 8.09 -16.40 7.42
C CYS A 209 8.80 -16.92 8.66
N VAL A 210 10.06 -17.34 8.51
CA VAL A 210 10.89 -17.85 9.61
C VAL A 210 11.85 -16.77 10.09
N PRO A 211 12.01 -16.55 11.41
CA PRO A 211 12.99 -15.60 11.92
C PRO A 211 14.42 -15.93 11.45
N LEU A 212 15.19 -14.89 11.12
CA LEU A 212 16.63 -14.98 10.81
C LEU A 212 17.49 -15.19 12.07
#